data_AF-A0A8K0V6S1-F1
#
_entry.id   AF-A0A8K0V6S1-F1
#
_cell.length_a   1.000
_cell.length_b   1.000
_cell.length_c   1.000
_cell.angle_alpha   90.00
_cell.angle_beta   90.00
_cell.angle_gamma   90.00
#
_symmetry.space_group_name_H-M   'P 1'
#
loop_
_entity.id
_entity.type
_entity.pdbx_description
1 polymer ?
#
loop_
_entity_poly.entity_id
_entity_poly.type
_entity_poly.pdbx_seq_one_letter_code
_entity_poly.pdbx_strand_id
1 'polypeptide(L)'
;MECKRTSLPGVKESRRALNFEYACRKGGLMLLVIIILAALAGLFSVGYFSSSEKTTSAHSVKLEYERFGRLQTEFTVKITAPVHSSGQYIFRLGGDFNRRFETGNIWPQPDRMYSRDGALYLAYDAAPHPVDFSVWLKITPTKPGEAVSTLWVNGGPAIRFWQFIYP
;
A
#
# COMPACT_ATOMS: atom_id res chain seq x y z
N MET A 1 66.55 17.20 22.79
CA MET A 1 66.65 15.89 22.11
C MET A 1 65.33 15.68 21.37
N GLU A 2 65.22 16.21 20.15
CA GLU A 2 63.99 16.15 19.34
C GLU A 2 64.02 14.91 18.45
N CYS A 3 63.08 14.00 18.66
CA CYS A 3 62.91 12.79 17.85
C CYS A 3 62.17 13.15 16.56
N LYS A 4 62.91 13.24 15.46
CA LYS A 4 62.41 13.54 14.12
C LYS A 4 61.75 12.27 13.55
N ARG A 5 60.42 12.29 13.38
CA ARG A 5 59.66 11.20 12.73
C ARG A 5 60.09 11.04 11.27
N THR A 6 60.81 9.97 10.99
CA THR A 6 61.17 9.53 9.64
C THR A 6 59.96 8.90 8.96
N SER A 7 59.45 9.55 7.92
CA SER A 7 58.48 8.98 6.99
C SER A 7 59.23 8.04 6.04
N LEU A 8 58.79 6.78 5.96
CA LEU A 8 59.36 5.76 5.08
C LEU A 8 59.09 6.11 3.60
N PRO A 9 60.08 5.96 2.70
CA PRO A 9 59.92 6.32 1.30
C PRO A 9 59.25 5.17 0.54
N GLY A 10 58.17 5.47 -0.20
CA GLY A 10 57.63 4.52 -1.18
C GLY A 10 56.15 4.69 -1.55
N VAL A 11 55.32 5.27 -0.68
CA VAL A 11 53.88 5.43 -0.95
C VAL A 11 53.54 6.91 -1.05
N LYS A 12 53.13 7.35 -2.25
CA LYS A 12 52.52 8.66 -2.45
C LYS A 12 51.10 8.64 -1.86
N GLU A 13 50.99 8.70 -0.54
CA GLU A 13 49.70 8.85 0.13
C GLU A 13 49.12 10.23 -0.20
N SER A 14 48.15 10.28 -1.12
CA SER A 14 47.42 11.51 -1.35
C SER A 14 46.47 11.74 -0.17
N ARG A 15 46.74 12.78 0.64
CA ARG A 15 45.90 13.15 1.79
C ARG A 15 44.42 13.35 1.42
N ARG A 16 44.14 13.69 0.15
CA ARG A 16 42.79 13.84 -0.39
C ARG A 16 42.07 12.49 -0.53
N ALA A 17 42.76 11.43 -0.97
CA ALA A 17 42.16 10.11 -1.07
C ALA A 17 41.84 9.52 0.31
N LEU A 18 42.75 9.67 1.30
CA LEU A 18 42.48 9.25 2.67
C LEU A 18 41.28 9.99 3.29
N ASN A 19 41.19 11.31 3.10
CA ASN A 19 40.06 12.09 3.61
C ASN A 19 38.73 11.71 2.94
N PHE A 20 38.75 11.39 1.64
CA PHE A 20 37.58 10.93 0.90
C PHE A 20 37.12 9.55 1.39
N GLU A 21 38.04 8.61 1.57
CA GLU A 21 37.74 7.28 2.10
C GLU A 21 37.18 7.35 3.53
N TYR A 22 37.77 8.21 4.38
CA TYR A 22 37.28 8.43 5.73
C TYR A 22 35.89 9.09 5.77
N ALA A 23 35.63 10.06 4.88
CA ALA A 23 34.33 10.67 4.71
C ALA A 23 33.28 9.69 4.18
N CYS A 24 33.62 8.84 3.21
CA CYS A 24 32.76 7.76 2.72
C CYS A 24 32.45 6.73 3.81
N ARG A 25 33.44 6.32 4.61
CA ARG A 25 33.23 5.43 5.76
C ARG A 25 32.27 6.04 6.78
N LYS A 26 32.48 7.31 7.16
CA LYS A 26 31.68 7.96 8.20
C LYS A 26 30.28 8.32 7.71
N GLY A 27 30.14 8.79 6.48
CA GLY A 27 28.86 9.09 5.84
C GLY A 27 28.05 7.83 5.55
N GLY A 28 28.70 6.77 5.04
CA GLY A 28 28.08 5.47 4.81
C GLY A 28 27.61 4.82 6.10
N LEU A 29 28.42 4.86 7.18
CA LEU A 29 28.01 4.36 8.50
C LEU A 29 26.82 5.14 9.05
N MET A 30 26.83 6.48 8.95
CA MET A 30 25.72 7.29 9.41
C MET A 30 24.43 6.97 8.65
N LEU A 31 24.50 6.84 7.32
CA LEU A 31 23.37 6.44 6.49
C LEU A 31 22.84 5.06 6.88
N LEU A 32 23.73 4.09 7.09
CA LEU A 32 23.35 2.73 7.50
C LEU A 32 22.68 2.71 8.88
N VAL A 33 23.19 3.47 9.85
CA VAL A 33 22.56 3.63 11.17
C VAL A 33 21.17 4.25 11.06
N ILE A 34 20.99 5.28 10.21
CA ILE A 34 19.67 5.88 9.95
C ILE A 34 18.69 4.85 9.39
N ILE A 35 19.11 4.04 8.41
CA ILE A 35 18.27 2.98 7.82
C ILE A 35 17.88 1.94 8.88
N ILE A 36 18.81 1.53 9.75
CA ILE A 36 18.53 0.58 10.84
C ILE A 36 17.54 1.18 11.84
N LEU A 37 17.73 2.43 12.27
CA LEU A 37 16.80 3.10 13.19
C LEU A 37 15.41 3.24 12.57
N ALA A 38 15.32 3.56 11.28
CA ALA A 38 14.07 3.58 10.55
C ALA A 38 13.41 2.20 10.49
N ALA A 39 14.18 1.13 10.28
CA ALA A 39 13.68 -0.25 10.31
C ALA A 39 13.15 -0.64 11.69
N LEU A 40 13.88 -0.32 12.76
CA LEU A 40 13.46 -0.57 14.14
C LEU A 40 12.22 0.26 14.54
N ALA A 41 12.10 1.48 14.02
CA ALA A 41 10.90 2.30 14.16
C ALA A 41 9.70 1.79 13.33
N GLY A 42 9.88 0.71 12.57
CA GLY A 42 8.82 0.09 11.77
C GLY A 42 8.54 0.78 10.43
N LEU A 43 9.43 1.67 9.96
CA LEU A 43 9.25 2.39 8.68
C LEU A 43 9.19 1.43 7.47
N PHE A 44 9.80 0.25 7.58
CA PHE A 44 9.75 -0.81 6.57
C PHE A 44 8.80 -1.97 6.94
N SER A 45 8.04 -1.87 8.04
CA SER A 45 7.10 -2.92 8.43
C SER A 45 5.86 -2.87 7.54
N VAL A 46 5.49 -4.04 6.99
CA VAL A 46 4.49 -4.28 5.94
C VAL A 46 3.05 -4.08 6.41
N GLY A 47 2.75 -3.10 7.28
CA GLY A 47 1.42 -2.97 7.87
C GLY A 47 0.97 -1.58 8.30
N TYR A 48 1.90 -0.69 8.68
CA TYR A 48 1.51 0.61 9.27
C TYR A 48 1.62 1.80 8.31
N PHE A 49 2.51 1.75 7.32
CA PHE A 49 2.74 2.87 6.38
C PHE A 49 2.09 2.68 4.98
N SER A 50 1.74 1.44 4.61
CA SER A 50 1.07 1.15 3.32
C SER A 50 -0.45 1.30 3.41
N SER A 51 -1.02 1.12 4.60
CA SER A 51 -2.45 1.21 4.85
C SER A 51 -2.93 2.65 4.66
N SER A 52 -3.78 2.86 3.65
CA SER A 52 -4.44 4.12 3.38
C SER A 52 -5.93 3.97 3.63
N GLU A 53 -6.45 4.93 4.34
CA GLU A 53 -7.90 5.10 4.49
C GLU A 53 -8.37 6.20 3.53
N LYS A 54 -9.48 5.93 2.85
CA LYS A 54 -10.19 6.92 2.03
C LYS A 54 -11.66 6.89 2.43
N THR A 55 -12.18 8.07 2.74
CA THR A 55 -13.60 8.25 3.03
C THR A 55 -14.23 9.09 1.93
N THR A 56 -15.48 8.79 1.60
CA THR A 56 -16.25 9.61 0.67
C THR A 56 -16.49 11.02 1.22
N SER A 57 -16.75 12.01 0.35
CA SER A 57 -16.94 13.42 0.73
C SER A 57 -18.10 13.63 1.72
N ALA A 58 -19.09 12.74 1.71
CA ALA A 58 -20.22 12.72 2.63
C ALA A 58 -19.95 11.95 3.94
N HIS A 59 -18.71 11.51 4.20
CA HIS A 59 -18.28 10.73 5.37
C HIS A 59 -19.04 9.42 5.63
N SER A 60 -19.82 8.94 4.65
CA SER A 60 -20.59 7.71 4.81
C SER A 60 -19.72 6.48 4.55
N VAL A 61 -19.18 6.31 3.35
CA VAL A 61 -18.41 5.10 3.00
C VAL A 61 -16.92 5.26 3.31
N LYS A 62 -16.34 4.26 4.00
CA LYS A 62 -14.92 4.14 4.34
C LYS A 62 -14.28 2.98 3.58
N LEU A 63 -13.12 3.24 2.99
CA LEU A 63 -12.30 2.29 2.24
C LEU A 63 -10.92 2.21 2.88
N GLU A 64 -10.55 1.03 3.37
CA GLU A 64 -9.23 0.71 3.90
C GLU A 64 -8.53 -0.22 2.90
N TYR A 65 -7.34 0.18 2.44
CA TYR A 65 -6.56 -0.57 1.45
C TYR A 65 -5.07 -0.28 1.56
N GLU A 66 -4.24 -1.15 1.01
CA GLU A 66 -2.79 -0.94 0.92
C GLU A 66 -2.40 -0.24 -0.39
N ARG A 67 -1.65 0.87 -0.31
CA ARG A 67 -1.22 1.65 -1.48
C ARG A 67 -0.07 1.00 -2.22
N PHE A 68 0.78 0.27 -1.51
CA PHE A 68 1.98 -0.33 -2.07
C PHE A 68 1.91 -1.84 -1.92
N GLY A 69 1.99 -2.53 -3.05
CA GLY A 69 1.93 -3.97 -3.11
C GLY A 69 3.05 -4.57 -3.93
N ARG A 70 3.08 -5.90 -4.02
CA ARG A 70 4.00 -6.67 -4.83
C ARG A 70 3.18 -7.58 -5.74
N LEU A 71 3.72 -7.87 -6.91
CA LEU A 71 3.12 -8.78 -7.86
C LEU A 71 2.87 -10.13 -7.17
N GLN A 72 1.73 -10.77 -7.45
CA GLN A 72 1.34 -12.08 -6.89
C GLN A 72 1.26 -12.16 -5.36
N THR A 73 1.29 -11.02 -4.65
CA THR A 73 1.05 -10.98 -3.21
C THR A 73 -0.41 -10.63 -2.96
N GLU A 74 -1.07 -11.34 -2.06
CA GLU A 74 -2.47 -11.08 -1.73
C GLU A 74 -2.60 -9.86 -0.80
N PHE A 75 -3.57 -9.00 -1.09
CA PHE A 75 -3.95 -7.84 -0.28
C PHE A 75 -5.39 -7.96 0.19
N THR A 76 -5.70 -7.34 1.33
CA THR A 76 -7.08 -7.21 1.80
C THR A 76 -7.55 -5.78 1.60
N VAL A 77 -8.65 -5.62 0.88
CA VAL A 77 -9.41 -4.38 0.79
C VAL A 77 -10.63 -4.50 1.71
N LYS A 78 -10.81 -3.55 2.62
CA LYS A 78 -11.97 -3.50 3.49
C LYS A 78 -12.81 -2.28 3.15
N ILE A 79 -14.08 -2.52 2.88
CA ILE A 79 -15.06 -1.51 2.52
C ILE A 79 -16.11 -1.50 3.61
N THR A 80 -16.32 -0.36 4.26
CA THR A 80 -17.32 -0.18 5.29
C THR A 80 -18.31 0.87 4.83
N ALA A 81 -19.59 0.50 4.80
CA ALA A 81 -20.69 1.37 4.40
C ALA A 81 -21.75 1.41 5.50
N PRO A 82 -22.24 2.60 5.89
CA PRO A 82 -23.27 2.76 6.91
C PRO A 82 -24.60 2.22 6.40
N VAL A 83 -25.31 1.55 7.29
CA VAL A 83 -26.62 0.96 6.97
C VAL A 83 -27.70 2.03 7.10
N HIS A 84 -28.06 2.67 5.98
CA HIS A 84 -29.03 3.78 5.99
C HIS A 84 -30.49 3.34 5.74
N SER A 85 -30.71 2.16 5.15
CA SER A 85 -32.05 1.62 4.93
C SER A 85 -32.03 0.09 4.81
N SER A 86 -33.10 -0.57 5.25
CA SER A 86 -33.37 -1.97 4.94
C SER A 86 -33.52 -2.13 3.42
N GLY A 87 -32.51 -2.71 2.78
CA GLY A 87 -32.47 -2.83 1.33
C GLY A 87 -31.22 -3.55 0.82
N GLN A 88 -31.13 -3.63 -0.50
CA GLN A 88 -30.00 -4.22 -1.19
C GLN A 88 -28.77 -3.30 -1.15
N TYR A 89 -27.59 -3.86 -0.87
CA TYR A 89 -26.30 -3.18 -1.00
C TYR A 89 -25.57 -3.65 -2.24
N ILE A 90 -25.24 -2.72 -3.13
CA ILE A 90 -24.47 -2.97 -4.35
C ILE A 90 -23.14 -2.24 -4.25
N PHE A 91 -22.07 -3.00 -4.15
CA PHE A 91 -20.70 -2.52 -4.28
C PHE A 91 -20.27 -2.69 -5.73
N ARG A 92 -19.80 -1.60 -6.34
CA ARG A 92 -19.27 -1.61 -7.71
C ARG A 92 -17.80 -1.21 -7.67
N LEU A 93 -16.94 -2.05 -8.22
CA LEU A 93 -15.51 -1.81 -8.37
C LEU A 93 -15.17 -1.70 -9.86
N GLY A 94 -14.62 -0.57 -10.28
CA GLY A 94 -14.26 -0.31 -11.67
C GLY A 94 -12.91 0.36 -11.82
N GLY A 95 -12.69 0.99 -12.98
CA GLY A 95 -11.38 1.56 -13.34
C GLY A 95 -10.44 0.47 -13.84
N ASP A 96 -9.25 0.38 -13.25
CA ASP A 96 -8.26 -0.65 -13.55
C ASP A 96 -8.50 -1.97 -12.81
N PHE A 97 -9.45 -2.02 -11.88
CA PHE A 97 -9.61 -3.12 -10.93
C PHE A 97 -9.60 -4.51 -11.59
N ASN A 98 -10.57 -4.79 -12.48
CA ASN A 98 -10.69 -6.07 -13.18
C ASN A 98 -9.52 -6.40 -14.13
N ARG A 99 -8.70 -5.42 -14.51
CA ARG A 99 -7.56 -5.60 -15.44
C ARG A 99 -6.23 -5.84 -14.73
N ARG A 100 -6.13 -5.44 -13.46
CA ARG A 100 -4.89 -5.41 -12.68
C ARG A 100 -4.92 -6.35 -11.48
N PHE A 101 -6.11 -6.79 -11.06
CA PHE A 101 -6.29 -7.62 -9.89
C PHE A 101 -7.18 -8.82 -10.18
N GLU A 102 -6.75 -9.97 -9.69
CA GLU A 102 -7.60 -11.15 -9.54
C GLU A 102 -8.33 -11.06 -8.20
N THR A 103 -9.64 -11.31 -8.25
CA THR A 103 -10.48 -11.35 -7.05
C THR A 103 -10.36 -12.73 -6.42
N GLY A 104 -9.87 -12.76 -5.18
CA GLY A 104 -9.83 -13.94 -4.34
C GLY A 104 -11.10 -14.06 -3.52
N ASN A 105 -10.95 -14.36 -2.23
CA ASN A 105 -12.10 -14.51 -1.35
C ASN A 105 -12.75 -13.17 -0.97
N ILE A 106 -14.07 -13.24 -0.76
CA ILE A 106 -14.91 -12.13 -0.35
C ILE A 106 -15.70 -12.55 0.89
N TRP A 107 -15.70 -11.70 1.92
CA TRP A 107 -16.51 -11.88 3.11
C TRP A 107 -17.20 -10.58 3.50
N PRO A 108 -18.48 -10.63 3.95
CA PRO A 108 -19.39 -11.75 3.76
C PRO A 108 -19.58 -12.08 2.26
N GLN A 109 -20.01 -13.30 1.96
CA GLN A 109 -20.21 -13.73 0.59
C GLN A 109 -21.40 -12.97 -0.03
N PRO A 110 -21.25 -12.38 -1.22
CA PRO A 110 -22.35 -11.69 -1.89
C PRO A 110 -23.41 -12.68 -2.39
N ASP A 111 -24.67 -12.28 -2.32
CA ASP A 111 -25.80 -13.05 -2.89
C ASP A 111 -25.72 -13.10 -4.42
N ARG A 112 -25.22 -12.01 -5.03
CA ARG A 112 -24.91 -11.98 -6.46
C ARG A 112 -23.58 -11.32 -6.72
N MET A 113 -22.74 -11.98 -7.52
CA MET A 113 -21.48 -11.44 -8.01
C MET A 113 -21.45 -11.56 -9.53
N TYR A 114 -21.19 -10.45 -10.22
CA TYR A 114 -21.08 -10.44 -11.68
C TYR A 114 -20.21 -9.29 -12.15
N SER A 115 -19.62 -9.43 -13.34
CA SER A 115 -18.91 -8.34 -14.00
C SER A 115 -19.74 -7.80 -15.14
N ARG A 116 -19.84 -6.46 -15.24
CA ARG A 116 -20.57 -5.76 -16.30
C ARG A 116 -19.86 -4.44 -16.60
N ASP A 117 -19.75 -4.08 -17.88
CA ASP A 117 -19.16 -2.81 -18.32
C ASP A 117 -17.75 -2.53 -17.74
N GLY A 118 -16.94 -3.58 -17.60
CA GLY A 118 -15.58 -3.51 -17.04
C GLY A 118 -15.52 -3.28 -15.52
N ALA A 119 -16.64 -3.39 -14.81
CA ALA A 119 -16.73 -3.28 -13.37
C ALA A 119 -17.24 -4.58 -12.73
N LEU A 120 -16.73 -4.91 -11.54
CA LEU A 120 -17.21 -5.98 -10.69
C LEU A 120 -18.34 -5.45 -9.80
N TYR A 121 -19.44 -6.19 -9.73
CA TYR A 121 -20.60 -5.91 -8.90
C TYR A 121 -20.74 -6.99 -7.84
N LEU A 122 -20.84 -6.57 -6.58
CA LEU A 122 -21.14 -7.41 -5.42
C LEU A 122 -22.46 -6.93 -4.83
N ALA A 123 -23.51 -7.74 -4.92
CA ALA A 123 -24.83 -7.42 -4.42
C ALA A 123 -25.17 -8.28 -3.20
N TYR A 124 -25.69 -7.62 -2.17
CA TYR A 124 -26.09 -8.19 -0.89
C TYR A 124 -27.55 -7.86 -0.63
N ASP A 125 -28.40 -8.87 -0.51
CA ASP A 125 -29.81 -8.74 -0.22
C ASP A 125 -29.98 -8.70 1.32
N ALA A 126 -30.25 -7.50 1.86
CA ALA A 126 -30.41 -7.18 3.29
C ALA A 126 -29.14 -7.34 4.17
N ALA A 127 -28.54 -6.20 4.54
CA ALA A 127 -27.51 -6.17 5.59
C ALA A 127 -28.12 -6.54 6.96
N PRO A 128 -27.50 -7.44 7.75
CA PRO A 128 -28.02 -7.80 9.05
C PRO A 128 -27.88 -6.64 10.05
N HIS A 129 -29.01 -6.02 10.41
CA HIS A 129 -29.20 -5.19 11.63
C HIS A 129 -28.30 -3.92 11.71
N PRO A 130 -28.53 -2.96 12.64
CA PRO A 130 -28.26 -1.54 12.39
C PRO A 130 -26.82 -1.10 12.66
N VAL A 131 -25.84 -1.87 12.19
CA VAL A 131 -24.39 -1.59 12.34
C VAL A 131 -23.76 -1.48 10.95
N ASP A 132 -22.71 -0.65 10.82
CA ASP A 132 -21.97 -0.47 9.57
C ASP A 132 -21.64 -1.82 8.88
N PHE A 133 -22.04 -1.95 7.63
CA PHE A 133 -21.82 -3.15 6.84
C PHE A 133 -20.41 -3.13 6.24
N SER A 134 -19.61 -4.13 6.59
CA SER A 134 -18.22 -4.25 6.14
C SER A 134 -18.04 -5.44 5.21
N VAL A 135 -17.34 -5.21 4.10
CA VAL A 135 -16.93 -6.21 3.10
C VAL A 135 -15.41 -6.25 3.04
N TRP A 136 -14.85 -7.43 3.26
CA TRP A 136 -13.44 -7.77 3.08
C TRP A 136 -13.28 -8.50 1.75
N LEU A 137 -12.40 -7.98 0.91
CA LEU A 137 -12.12 -8.49 -0.42
C LEU A 137 -10.62 -8.74 -0.55
N LYS A 138 -10.25 -10.00 -0.73
CA LYS A 138 -8.88 -10.39 -1.05
C LYS A 138 -8.63 -10.19 -2.54
N ILE A 139 -7.53 -9.52 -2.85
CA ILE A 139 -7.13 -9.24 -4.24
C ILE A 139 -5.66 -9.60 -4.45
N THR A 140 -5.35 -10.15 -5.62
CA THR A 140 -3.98 -10.47 -6.02
C THR A 140 -3.63 -9.68 -7.27
N PRO A 141 -2.57 -8.84 -7.27
CA PRO A 141 -2.16 -8.10 -8.45
C PRO A 141 -1.57 -9.02 -9.51
N THR A 142 -1.96 -8.81 -10.76
CA THR A 142 -1.51 -9.61 -11.92
C THR A 142 -0.51 -8.86 -12.81
N LYS A 143 -0.34 -7.55 -12.62
CA LYS A 143 0.58 -6.71 -13.40
C LYS A 143 1.27 -5.67 -12.52
N PRO A 144 2.57 -5.40 -12.74
CA PRO A 144 3.29 -4.34 -12.03
C PRO A 144 2.87 -2.93 -12.47
N GLY A 145 3.22 -1.93 -11.66
CA GLY A 145 2.99 -0.50 -11.91
C GLY A 145 1.77 0.06 -11.17
N GLU A 146 1.37 1.28 -11.54
CA GLU A 146 0.21 1.95 -10.97
C GLU A 146 -1.10 1.35 -11.50
N ALA A 147 -2.04 1.13 -10.59
CA ALA A 147 -3.41 0.71 -10.85
C ALA A 147 -4.37 1.69 -10.17
N VAL A 148 -5.29 2.28 -10.94
CA VAL A 148 -6.26 3.25 -10.44
C VAL A 148 -7.66 2.66 -10.48
N SER A 149 -8.23 2.43 -9.30
CA SER A 149 -9.53 1.80 -9.13
C SER A 149 -10.56 2.80 -8.61
N THR A 150 -11.83 2.51 -8.82
CA THR A 150 -12.93 3.34 -8.33
C THR A 150 -14.01 2.46 -7.70
N LEU A 151 -14.44 2.85 -6.51
CA LEU A 151 -15.48 2.19 -5.74
C LEU A 151 -16.75 3.06 -5.71
N TRP A 152 -17.89 2.44 -5.95
CA TRP A 152 -19.21 3.01 -5.68
C TRP A 152 -20.00 2.08 -4.77
N VAL A 153 -20.83 2.66 -3.90
CA VAL A 153 -21.77 1.93 -3.05
C VAL A 153 -23.16 2.51 -3.29
N ASN A 154 -24.12 1.68 -3.68
CA ASN A 154 -25.53 2.06 -3.92
C ASN A 154 -25.73 3.28 -4.84
N GLY A 155 -24.83 3.49 -5.81
CA GLY A 155 -24.88 4.65 -6.71
C GLY A 155 -24.49 5.99 -6.07
N GLY A 156 -23.96 5.98 -4.84
CA GLY A 156 -23.44 7.16 -4.15
C GLY A 156 -22.12 7.71 -4.75
N PRO A 157 -21.49 8.69 -4.09
CA PRO A 157 -20.30 9.33 -4.60
C PRO A 157 -19.14 8.34 -4.72
N ALA A 158 -18.37 8.48 -5.81
CA ALA A 158 -17.27 7.60 -6.16
C ALA A 158 -16.05 7.81 -5.23
N ILE A 159 -15.46 6.72 -4.74
CA ILE A 159 -14.16 6.74 -4.07
C ILE A 159 -13.10 6.25 -5.07
N ARG A 160 -12.26 7.19 -5.54
CA ARG A 160 -11.12 6.86 -6.40
C ARG A 160 -9.88 6.61 -5.55
N PHE A 161 -9.19 5.51 -5.81
CA PHE A 161 -7.97 5.13 -5.10
C PHE A 161 -6.95 4.54 -6.07
N TRP A 162 -5.68 4.60 -5.70
CA TRP A 162 -4.58 4.08 -6.50
C TRP A 162 -3.71 3.15 -5.69
N GLN A 163 -3.14 2.15 -6.35
CA GLN A 163 -2.18 1.21 -5.78
C GLN A 163 -0.98 1.09 -6.72
N PHE A 164 0.22 1.02 -6.17
CA PHE A 164 1.45 0.83 -6.92
C PHE A 164 2.03 -0.55 -6.59
N ILE A 165 2.18 -1.37 -7.63
CA ILE A 165 2.58 -2.77 -7.52
C ILE A 165 4.03 -2.90 -7.99
N TYR A 166 4.91 -3.27 -7.07
CA TYR A 166 6.28 -3.62 -7.39
C TYR A 166 6.34 -4.97 -8.12
N PRO A 167 7.26 -5.16 -9.08
CA PRO A 167 7.52 -6.46 -9.72
C PRO A 167 7.89 -7.55 -8.72
#